data_AF-A0A410Q1H8-F1
#
_entry.id   AF-A0A410Q1H8-F1
#
_cell.length_a   1.000
_cell.length_b   1.000
_cell.length_c   1.000
_cell.angle_alpha   90.00
_cell.angle_beta   90.00
_cell.angle_gamma   90.00
#
_symmetry.space_group_name_H-M   'P 1'
#
loop_
_entity.id
_entity.type
_entity.pdbx_description
1 polymer ?
#
loop_
_entity_poly.entity_id
_entity_poly.type
_entity_poly.pdbx_seq_one_letter_code
_entity_poly.pdbx_strand_id
1 'polypeptide(L)' 'MPGMEAESKPIAFGDFSFYWLIERGGIALKALHEKYAVNGVTGFIGTEFIDGRLVKREGSKR' A
#
# COMPACT_ATOMS: atom_id res chain seq x y z
N MET A 1 1.71 -5.13 10.98
CA MET A 1 2.45 -6.08 11.86
C MET A 1 1.59 -7.29 12.10
N PRO A 2 2.14 -8.50 12.06
CA PRO A 2 1.41 -9.70 12.47
C PRO A 2 1.11 -9.68 13.97
N GLY A 3 0.11 -10.46 14.39
CA GLY A 3 -0.21 -10.66 15.79
C GLY A 3 0.89 -11.42 16.56
N MET A 4 0.69 -11.57 17.87
CA MET A 4 1.66 -12.23 18.75
C MET A 4 1.46 -13.75 18.70
N GLU A 5 1.92 -14.36 17.62
CA GLU A 5 1.89 -15.81 17.36
C GLU A 5 3.31 -16.37 17.28
N ALA A 6 3.46 -17.70 17.41
CA ALA A 6 4.76 -18.36 17.21
C ALA A 6 5.32 -18.01 15.82
N GLU A 7 6.63 -17.73 15.75
CA GLU A 7 7.36 -17.36 14.52
C GLU A 7 6.97 -16.02 13.86
N SER A 8 6.00 -15.28 14.42
CA SER A 8 5.66 -13.93 13.97
C SER A 8 6.65 -12.89 14.47
N LYS A 9 6.87 -11.81 13.68
CA LYS A 9 7.60 -10.62 14.10
C LYS A 9 6.62 -9.47 14.36
N PRO A 10 5.98 -9.42 15.54
CA PRO A 10 4.92 -8.47 15.83
C PRO A 10 5.42 -7.05 16.08
N ILE A 11 6.74 -6.84 16.24
CA ILE A 11 7.36 -5.55 16.52
C ILE A 11 8.47 -5.29 15.49
N ALA A 12 8.58 -4.05 15.04
CA ALA A 12 9.52 -3.54 14.06
C ALA A 12 10.15 -2.30 14.69
N PHE A 13 11.47 -2.27 14.72
CA PHE A 13 12.27 -1.26 15.39
C PHE A 13 13.39 -0.84 14.44
N GLY A 14 13.63 0.46 14.33
CA GLY A 14 14.65 1.03 13.44
C GLY A 14 14.27 2.43 12.95
N ASP A 15 15.19 3.04 12.20
CA ASP A 15 14.94 4.30 11.54
C ASP A 15 14.15 4.09 10.25
N PHE A 16 12.88 4.52 10.24
CA PHE A 16 12.01 4.40 9.08
C PHE A 16 12.25 5.48 8.01
N SER A 17 13.07 6.50 8.29
CA SER A 17 13.41 7.55 7.31
C SER A 17 14.16 7.00 6.08
N PHE A 18 14.67 5.76 6.14
CA PHE A 18 15.26 5.07 4.98
C PHE A 18 14.25 4.34 4.09
N TYR A 19 12.98 4.26 4.50
CA TYR A 19 11.91 3.78 3.63
C TYR A 19 11.45 4.93 2.74
N TRP A 20 11.73 4.78 1.47
CA TRP A 20 11.29 5.71 0.45
C TRP A 20 9.95 5.25 -0.08
N LEU A 21 8.90 6.00 0.28
CA LEU A 21 7.58 5.85 -0.29
C LEU A 21 7.33 7.01 -1.25
N ILE A 22 6.90 6.71 -2.47
CA ILE A 22 6.47 7.72 -3.44
C ILE A 22 5.12 7.34 -4.01
N GLU A 23 4.24 8.33 -4.08
CA GLU A 23 3.05 8.29 -4.92
C GLU A 23 3.42 8.51 -6.39
N ARG A 24 3.11 7.54 -7.25
CA ARG A 24 3.29 7.64 -8.70
C ARG A 24 2.01 8.20 -9.33
N GLY A 25 1.89 9.52 -9.32
CA GLY A 25 0.75 10.24 -9.88
C GLY A 25 -0.24 10.64 -8.79
N GLY A 26 -1.50 10.85 -9.18
CA GLY A 26 -2.60 11.10 -8.24
C GLY A 26 -3.62 9.97 -8.26
N ILE A 27 -4.55 9.99 -7.32
CA ILE A 27 -5.67 9.03 -7.26
C ILE A 27 -6.55 9.18 -8.52
N ALA A 28 -6.62 8.11 -9.32
CA ALA A 28 -7.52 8.04 -10.45
C ALA A 28 -8.88 7.50 -10.00
N LEU A 29 -9.96 8.28 -10.19
CA LEU A 29 -11.32 7.86 -9.90
C LEU A 29 -12.11 7.70 -11.20
N LYS A 30 -12.74 6.54 -11.39
CA LYS A 30 -13.59 6.26 -12.56
C LYS A 30 -14.96 5.80 -12.12
N ALA A 31 -15.99 6.44 -12.66
CA ALA A 31 -17.37 6.00 -12.51
C ALA A 31 -17.67 4.79 -13.42
N LEU A 32 -18.39 3.82 -12.87
CA LEU A 32 -18.79 2.57 -13.51
C LEU A 32 -20.30 2.62 -13.73
N HIS A 33 -20.71 3.33 -14.78
CA HIS A 33 -22.13 3.53 -15.10
C HIS A 33 -22.78 2.29 -15.74
N GLU A 34 -22.06 1.57 -16.62
CA GLU A 34 -22.64 0.44 -17.36
C GLU A 34 -22.75 -0.83 -16.52
N LYS A 35 -21.75 -1.13 -15.69
CA LYS A 35 -21.68 -2.39 -14.93
C LYS A 35 -22.82 -2.56 -13.92
N TYR A 36 -23.38 -1.44 -13.45
CA TYR A 36 -24.41 -1.44 -12.42
C TYR A 36 -25.70 -0.73 -12.87
N ALA A 37 -25.82 -0.44 -14.17
CA ALA A 37 -27.00 0.23 -14.74
C ALA A 37 -28.30 -0.51 -14.43
N VAL A 38 -28.28 -1.85 -14.46
CA VAL A 38 -29.45 -2.71 -14.20
C VAL A 38 -30.00 -2.51 -12.78
N ASN A 39 -29.15 -2.16 -11.82
CA ASN A 39 -29.53 -1.93 -10.44
C ASN A 39 -29.81 -0.44 -10.15
N GLY A 40 -29.72 0.44 -11.15
CA GLY A 40 -29.95 1.88 -11.00
C GLY A 40 -28.89 2.62 -10.15
N VAL A 41 -27.71 2.02 -9.95
CA VAL A 41 -26.64 2.58 -9.11
C VAL A 41 -25.38 2.85 -9.93
N THR A 42 -24.59 3.84 -9.50
CA THR A 42 -23.27 4.12 -10.08
C THR A 42 -22.19 3.55 -9.15
N GLY A 43 -21.40 2.60 -9.67
CA GLY A 43 -20.20 2.15 -8.98
C GLY A 43 -19.03 3.10 -9.23
N PHE A 44 -18.01 3.08 -8.36
CA PHE A 44 -16.76 3.81 -8.60
C PHE A 44 -15.57 2.89 -8.37
N ILE A 45 -14.53 3.07 -9.16
CA ILE A 45 -13.22 2.45 -8.91
C ILE A 45 -12.18 3.55 -8.71
N GLY A 46 -11.47 3.46 -7.58
CA GLY A 46 -10.30 4.27 -7.28
C GLY A 46 -9.04 3.46 -7.56
N THR A 47 -8.02 4.08 -8.15
CA THR A 47 -6.71 3.45 -8.34
C THR A 47 -5.63 4.44 -7.92
N GLU A 48 -4.72 3.96 -7.08
CA GLU A 48 -3.57 4.70 -6.59
C GLU A 48 -2.33 3.82 -6.76
N PHE A 49 -1.23 4.43 -7.17
CA PHE A 49 0.04 3.73 -7.35
C PHE A 49 1.05 4.27 -6.35
N ILE A 50 1.49 3.42 -5.43
CA ILE A 50 2.50 3.76 -4.43
C ILE A 50 3.69 2.83 -4.65
N ASP A 51 4.88 3.40 -4.76
CA ASP A 51 6.13 2.66 -4.69
C ASP A 51 6.72 2.73 -3.30
N GLY A 52 7.32 1.62 -2.87
CA GLY A 52 8.12 1.56 -1.65
C GLY A 52 9.48 0.92 -1.94
N ARG A 53 10.56 1.55 -1.49
CA ARG A 53 11.90 0.96 -1.50
C ARG A 53 12.65 1.29 -0.21
N LEU A 54 13.35 0.31 0.35
CA LEU A 54 14.35 0.56 1.38
C LEU A 54 15.63 1.09 0.73
N VAL A 55 15.93 2.38 0.97
CA VAL A 55 17.06 3.10 0.34
C VAL A 55 18.39 2.73 0.98
N LYS A 56 18.39 2.45 2.29
CA LYS A 56 19.57 1.99 3.01
C LYS A 56 19.33 0.57 3.51
N ARG A 57 20.01 -0.41 2.93
CA ARG A 57 20.24 -1.67 3.64
C ARG A 57 21.21 -1.32 4.77
N GLU A 58 20.72 -1.21 6.01
CA GLU A 58 21.63 -1.33 7.14
C GLU A 58 22.45 -2.59 6.90
N GLY A 59 23.78 -2.41 6.87
CA GLY A 59 24.71 -3.48 6.58
C GLY A 59 24.35 -4.66 7.46
N SER A 60 24.14 -5.80 6.82
CA SER A 60 24.12 -7.11 7.46
C SER A 60 25.30 -7.20 8.44
N LYS A 61 25.03 -7.01 9.73
CA LYS A 61 25.91 -7.54 10.76
C LYS A 61 25.60 -9.04 10.83
N ARG A 62 26.60 -9.82 10.42
CA ARG A 62 26.77 -11.23 10.80
C ARG A 62 26.71 -11.37 12.31
#